data_AF-A0A0E9SNJ3-F1
#
_entry.id   AF-A0A0E9SNJ3-F1
#
_cell.length_a   1.000
_cell.length_b   1.000
_cell.length_c   1.000
_cell.angle_alpha   90.00
_cell.angle_beta   90.00
_cell.angle_gamma   90.00
#
_symmetry.space_group_name_H-M   'P 1'
#
loop_
_entity.id
_entity.type
_entity.pdbx_description
1 polymer ?
#
loop_
_entity_poly.entity_id
_entity_poly.type
_entity_poly.pdbx_seq_one_letter_code
_entity_poly.pdbx_strand_id
1 'polypeptide(L)'
;MRGYFKVASGWCFYLSSPQEACMAIKNKEWERETNQFVQSITAKDIQGDGFSAGTGGLDRLLHKIEKRYRSTEGGQVRTCPKLQEHKMAENL
;
A
#
# COMPACT_ATOMS: atom_id res chain seq x y z
N MET A 1 6.43 -2.15 -21.42
CA MET A 1 5.67 -2.97 -20.45
C MET A 1 6.20 -2.90 -19.00
N ARG A 2 7.49 -2.58 -18.73
CA ARG A 2 8.08 -2.58 -17.37
C ARG A 2 7.63 -1.48 -16.39
N GLY A 3 6.92 -0.43 -16.84
CA GLY A 3 6.48 0.68 -15.98
C GLY A 3 5.15 0.44 -15.26
N TYR A 4 4.17 -0.16 -15.94
CA TYR A 4 2.81 -0.34 -15.42
C TYR A 4 2.75 -1.22 -14.16
N PHE A 5 3.57 -2.28 -14.12
CA PHE A 5 3.65 -3.16 -12.94
C PHE A 5 4.19 -2.46 -11.70
N LYS A 6 5.11 -1.49 -11.85
CA LYS A 6 5.65 -0.70 -10.73
C LYS A 6 4.63 0.29 -10.17
N VAL A 7 3.77 0.83 -11.04
CA VAL A 7 2.69 1.72 -10.60
C VAL A 7 1.72 0.93 -9.74
N ALA A 8 1.18 -0.18 -10.25
CA ALA A 8 0.21 -1.00 -9.52
C ALA A 8 0.72 -1.48 -8.15
N SER A 9 1.96 -1.98 -8.07
CA SER A 9 2.55 -2.41 -6.80
C SER A 9 2.74 -1.25 -5.81
N GLY A 10 3.15 -0.08 -6.30
CA GLY A 10 3.24 1.14 -5.49
C GLY A 10 1.88 1.57 -4.90
N TRP A 11 0.80 1.48 -5.68
CA TRP A 11 -0.56 1.73 -5.17
C TRP A 11 -0.93 0.73 -4.08
N CYS A 12 -0.71 -0.57 -4.29
CA CYS A 12 -0.97 -1.59 -3.28
C CYS A 12 -0.15 -1.36 -2.01
N PHE A 13 1.12 -0.95 -2.14
CA PHE A 13 1.96 -0.59 -1.00
C PHE A 13 1.35 0.57 -0.22
N TYR A 14 1.01 1.67 -0.90
CA TYR A 14 0.40 2.85 -0.28
C TYR A 14 -0.92 2.52 0.41
N LEU A 15 -1.83 1.78 -0.24
CA LEU A 15 -3.13 1.42 0.34
C LEU A 15 -2.96 0.53 1.59
N SER A 16 -1.98 -0.36 1.60
CA SER A 16 -1.73 -1.23 2.75
C SER A 16 -1.07 -0.50 3.93
N SER A 17 -0.14 0.42 3.65
CA SER A 17 0.66 1.16 4.62
C SER A 17 0.92 2.61 4.17
N PRO A 18 -0.07 3.51 4.26
CA PRO A 18 0.06 4.90 3.83
C PRO A 18 1.19 5.64 4.54
N GLN A 19 1.41 5.38 5.84
CA GLN A 19 2.46 6.01 6.62
C GLN A 19 3.86 5.65 6.10
N GLU A 20 4.14 4.35 5.93
CA GLU A 20 5.42 3.84 5.40
C GLU A 20 5.65 4.34 3.98
N ALA A 21 4.61 4.32 3.14
CA ALA A 21 4.67 4.83 1.78
C ALA A 21 4.98 6.35 1.73
N CYS A 22 4.35 7.15 2.59
CA CYS A 22 4.65 8.59 2.69
C CYS A 22 6.10 8.83 3.13
N MET A 23 6.64 8.05 4.07
CA MET A 23 8.04 8.16 4.49
C MET A 23 8.99 7.78 3.35
N ALA A 24 8.71 6.70 2.63
CA ALA A 24 9.50 6.26 1.47
C ALA A 24 9.57 7.35 0.39
N ILE A 25 8.47 8.05 0.12
CA ILE A 25 8.45 9.20 -0.81
C ILE A 25 9.33 10.34 -0.28
N LYS A 26 9.16 10.73 0.99
CA LYS A 26 9.93 11.83 1.60
C LYS A 26 11.43 11.58 1.60
N ASN A 27 11.84 10.34 1.84
CA ASN A 27 13.23 9.95 1.88
C ASN A 27 13.84 9.68 0.49
N LYS A 28 13.04 9.76 -0.60
CA LYS A 28 13.43 9.38 -1.98
C LYS A 28 13.77 7.90 -2.14
N GLU A 29 13.12 7.05 -1.35
CA GLU A 29 13.36 5.60 -1.28
C GLU A 29 12.21 4.78 -1.89
N TRP A 30 11.25 5.45 -2.53
CA TRP A 30 10.02 4.86 -3.06
C TRP A 30 10.24 3.61 -3.91
N GLU A 31 11.19 3.64 -4.84
CA GLU A 31 11.48 2.49 -5.71
C GLU A 31 12.00 1.30 -4.92
N ARG A 32 12.93 1.54 -3.98
CA ARG A 32 13.52 0.48 -3.15
C ARG A 32 12.46 -0.17 -2.27
N GLU A 33 11.67 0.63 -1.56
CA GLU A 33 10.63 0.15 -0.66
C GLU A 33 9.51 -0.58 -1.42
N THR A 34 9.13 -0.09 -2.61
CA THR A 34 8.14 -0.76 -3.46
C THR A 34 8.66 -2.12 -3.98
N ASN A 35 9.94 -2.21 -4.35
CA ASN A 35 10.55 -3.48 -4.77
C ASN A 35 10.61 -4.48 -3.61
N GLN A 36 11.00 -4.02 -2.42
CA GLN A 36 11.01 -4.85 -1.21
C GLN A 36 9.61 -5.32 -0.83
N PHE A 37 8.60 -4.45 -0.97
CA PHE A 37 7.19 -4.80 -0.78
C PHE A 37 6.77 -5.93 -1.72
N VAL A 38 7.05 -5.82 -3.03
CA VAL A 38 6.75 -6.88 -4.01
C VAL A 38 7.42 -8.20 -3.64
N GLN A 39 8.72 -8.16 -3.31
CA GLN A 39 9.45 -9.35 -2.85
C GLN A 39 8.83 -9.96 -1.60
N SER A 40 8.37 -9.15 -0.64
CA SER A 40 7.77 -9.64 0.61
C SER A 40 6.43 -10.36 0.42
N ILE A 41 5.73 -10.08 -0.69
CA ILE A 41 4.49 -10.76 -1.07
C ILE A 41 4.84 -12.07 -1.76
N THR A 42 5.79 -12.05 -2.70
CA THR A 42 6.20 -13.23 -3.48
C THR A 42 7.03 -14.24 -2.68
N ALA A 43 7.86 -13.81 -1.73
CA ALA A 43 8.79 -14.66 -1.00
C ALA A 43 8.15 -15.46 0.15
N LYS A 44 6.96 -15.07 0.62
CA LYS A 44 6.26 -15.78 1.70
C LYS A 44 5.64 -17.10 1.27
N ASP A 45 5.65 -17.41 -0.03
CA ASP A 45 5.05 -18.60 -0.60
C ASP A 45 6.07 -19.71 -0.93
N ILE A 46 7.34 -19.58 -0.49
CA ILE A 46 8.43 -20.56 -0.76
C ILE A 46 8.80 -21.39 0.50
N GLN A 47 7.81 -21.78 1.31
CA GLN A 47 8.02 -22.75 2.39
C GLN A 47 6.88 -23.77 2.42
N GLY A 48 7.01 -24.84 1.63
CA GLY A 48 6.13 -25.99 1.69
C GLY A 48 6.16 -26.81 0.41
N ASP A 49 6.55 -28.07 0.53
CA ASP A 49 6.68 -29.07 -0.54
C ASP A 49 5.31 -29.56 -1.06
N GLY A 50 4.44 -28.62 -1.43
CA GLY A 50 3.07 -28.91 -1.81
C GLY A 50 2.49 -27.79 -2.64
N PHE A 51 1.86 -28.17 -3.76
CA PHE A 51 1.18 -27.34 -4.75
C PHE A 51 -0.07 -26.62 -4.18
N SER A 52 0.04 -25.94 -3.04
CA SER A 52 -0.95 -25.00 -2.54
C SER A 52 -0.64 -23.63 -3.13
N ALA A 53 -1.58 -23.12 -3.93
CA ALA A 53 -1.47 -21.85 -4.63
C ALA A 53 -0.89 -20.75 -3.73
N GLY A 54 0.22 -20.14 -4.18
CA GLY A 54 0.93 -19.05 -3.50
C GLY A 54 0.13 -17.76 -3.47
N THR A 55 -0.94 -17.74 -2.67
CA THR A 55 -1.80 -16.56 -2.46
C THR A 55 -1.73 -16.05 -1.03
N GLY A 56 -1.07 -16.74 -0.09
CA GLY A 56 -1.08 -16.36 1.33
C GLY A 56 -0.53 -14.95 1.59
N GLY A 57 0.51 -14.55 0.85
CA GLY A 57 1.02 -13.18 0.87
C GLY A 57 0.02 -12.14 0.35
N LEU A 58 -0.68 -12.47 -0.74
CA LEU A 58 -1.67 -11.62 -1.39
C LEU A 58 -2.97 -11.51 -0.59
N ASP A 59 -3.47 -12.61 -0.04
CA ASP A 59 -4.68 -12.67 0.78
C ASP A 59 -4.52 -11.83 2.05
N ARG A 60 -3.35 -11.93 2.70
CA ARG A 60 -3.04 -11.08 3.86
C ARG A 60 -2.96 -9.60 3.48
N LEU A 61 -2.42 -9.27 2.31
CA LEU A 61 -2.37 -7.91 1.79
C LEU A 61 -3.79 -7.37 1.58
N LEU A 62 -4.63 -8.12 0.86
CA LEU A 62 -6.00 -7.75 0.57
C LEU A 62 -6.80 -7.58 1.86
N HIS A 63 -6.66 -8.49 2.83
CA HIS A 63 -7.29 -8.36 4.14
C HIS A 63 -6.83 -7.10 4.90
N LYS A 64 -5.55 -6.73 4.82
CA LYS A 64 -5.03 -5.50 5.44
C LYS A 64 -5.62 -4.24 4.80
N ILE A 65 -5.74 -4.22 3.48
CA ILE A 65 -6.38 -3.13 2.74
C ILE A 65 -7.87 -3.06 3.10
N GLU A 66 -8.59 -4.17 3.00
CA GLU A 66 -10.01 -4.26 3.35
C GLU A 66 -10.26 -3.78 4.78
N LYS A 67 -9.50 -4.25 5.77
CA LYS A 67 -9.62 -3.79 7.16
C LYS A 67 -9.46 -2.28 7.31
N ARG A 68 -8.59 -1.66 6.51
CA ARG A 68 -8.33 -0.22 6.56
C ARG A 68 -9.45 0.60 5.91
N TYR A 69 -10.04 0.07 4.83
CA TYR A 69 -11.02 0.77 4.00
C TYR A 69 -12.46 0.26 4.15
N ARG A 70 -12.71 -0.71 5.03
CA ARG A 70 -14.07 -1.14 5.37
C ARG A 70 -14.83 0.10 5.84
N SER A 71 -15.81 0.51 5.05
CA SER A 71 -16.71 1.58 5.43
C SER A 71 -17.39 1.16 6.72
N THR A 72 -17.12 1.85 7.81
CA THR A 72 -18.17 2.02 8.81
C THR A 72 -19.31 2.68 8.02
N GLU A 73 -20.49 2.09 8.00
CA GLU A 73 -21.69 2.69 7.40
C GLU A 73 -22.07 3.99 8.15
N GLY A 74 -21.27 5.03 7.95
CA GLY A 74 -21.20 6.19 8.83
C GLY A 74 -19.92 7.00 8.61
N GLY A 75 -19.78 7.56 7.41
CA GLY A 75 -19.24 8.91 7.21
C GLY A 75 -17.94 9.33 7.91
N GLN A 76 -16.90 8.49 7.97
CA GLN A 76 -15.55 8.99 8.24
C GLN A 76 -14.56 8.44 7.22
N VAL A 77 -14.44 9.19 6.11
CA VAL A 77 -13.23 9.19 5.30
C VAL A 77 -12.08 9.51 6.24
N ARG A 78 -11.28 8.50 6.63
CA ARG A 78 -10.03 8.71 7.36
C ARG A 78 -9.06 9.39 6.40
N THR A 79 -9.18 10.70 6.30
CA THR A 79 -8.31 11.56 5.51
C THR A 79 -6.89 11.40 5.99
N CYS A 80 -5.97 11.25 5.04
CA CYS A 80 -4.54 11.39 5.29
C CYS A 80 -4.30 12.70 6.07
N PRO A 81 -3.63 12.69 7.25
CA PRO A 81 -3.50 13.87 8.11
C PRO A 81 -2.65 15.01 7.51
N LYS A 82 -2.30 14.96 6.22
CA LYS A 82 -1.41 15.90 5.53
C LYS A 82 -2.07 16.63 4.34
N LEU A 83 -3.35 16.39 4.06
CA LEU A 83 -4.08 17.05 2.97
C LEU A 83 -4.95 18.23 3.42
N GLN A 84 -4.86 18.64 4.70
CA GLN A 84 -5.57 19.82 5.21
C GLN A 84 -4.77 21.13 5.14
N GLU A 85 -3.45 21.10 4.93
CA GLU A 85 -2.65 22.33 4.95
C GLU A 85 -2.77 23.17 3.66
N HIS A 86 -3.34 22.62 2.58
CA HIS A 86 -3.49 23.36 1.31
C HIS A 86 -4.83 24.08 1.12
N LYS A 87 -5.80 23.95 2.04
CA LYS A 87 -7.11 24.62 1.90
C LYS A 87 -7.25 25.94 2.65
N MET A 88 -6.21 26.43 3.32
CA MET A 88 -6.25 27.72 4.04
C MET A 88 -5.46 28.85 3.37
N ALA A 89 -4.91 28.63 2.17
CA ALA A 89 -4.08 29.63 1.46
C ALA A 89 -4.74 30.26 0.21
N GLU A 90 -6.02 29.97 -0.08
CA GLU A 90 -6.73 30.54 -1.25
C GLU A 90 -7.87 31.52 -0.86
N ASN A 91 -7.85 32.09 0.35
CA ASN A 91 -8.78 33.15 0.76
C ASN A 91 -8.05 34.32 1.45
N LEU A 92 -7.02 34.85 0.80
CA LEU A 92 -6.46 36.17 1.09
C LEU A 92 -6.20 36.90 -0.24
#